data_AF-A0A2N7QAX3-F1
#
_entry.id   AF-A0A2N7QAX3-F1
#
_cell.length_a   1.000
_cell.length_b   1.000
_cell.length_c   1.000
_cell.angle_alpha   90.00
_cell.angle_beta   90.00
_cell.angle_gamma   90.00
#
_symmetry.space_group_name_H-M   'P 1'
#
loop_
_entity.id
_entity.type
_entity.pdbx_description
1 polymer ?
#
loop_
_entity_poly.entity_id
_entity_poly.type
_entity_poly.pdbx_seq_one_letter_code
_entity_poly.pdbx_strand_id
1 'polypeptide(L)' 'MPRPFCRRRIGWRPGISRFFPEGGKFNPAEIITLKLDELEAIRLADLDGLYQEEAAEKMG' A
#
# COMPACT_ATOMS: atom_id res chain seq x y z
N MET A 1 9.42 20.76 -0.20
CA MET A 1 8.02 21.08 0.14
C MET A 1 7.27 19.77 0.34
N PRO A 2 6.45 19.61 1.39
CA PRO A 2 5.60 18.42 1.52
C PRO A 2 4.60 18.39 0.35
N ARG A 3 4.44 17.22 -0.27
CA ARG A 3 3.47 17.03 -1.35
C ARG A 3 2.06 17.33 -0.80
N PRO A 4 1.24 18.16 -1.48
CA PRO A 4 -0.15 18.37 -1.08
C PRO A 4 -0.89 17.03 -0.94
N PHE A 5 -1.80 16.96 0.03
CA PHE A 5 -2.61 15.76 0.23
C PHE A 5 -3.66 15.66 -0.88
N CYS A 6 -3.43 14.79 -1.86
CA CYS A 6 -4.39 14.51 -2.92
C CYS A 6 -5.39 13.41 -2.46
N ARG A 7 -6.64 13.53 -2.89
CA ARG A 7 -7.66 12.49 -2.68
C ARG A 7 -7.37 11.29 -3.60
N ARG A 8 -6.70 10.29 -3.05
CA ARG A 8 -6.41 9.04 -3.75
C ARG A 8 -7.61 8.11 -3.78
N ARG A 9 -7.86 7.50 -4.93
CA ARG A 9 -8.82 6.42 -5.15
C ARG A 9 -8.12 5.08 -4.99
N ILE A 10 -8.81 4.17 -4.31
CA ILE A 10 -8.34 2.81 -4.07
C ILE A 10 -9.21 1.89 -4.90
N GLY A 11 -8.63 1.22 -5.89
CA GLY A 11 -9.35 0.33 -6.81
C GLY A 11 -9.60 -1.07 -6.25
N TRP A 12 -8.93 -1.43 -5.15
CA TRP A 12 -8.94 -2.78 -4.61
C TRP A 12 -8.94 -2.79 -3.08
N ARG A 13 -9.68 -3.74 -2.49
CA ARG A 13 -9.72 -3.93 -1.04
C ARG A 13 -9.06 -5.25 -0.67
N PRO A 14 -8.05 -5.26 0.21
CA PRO A 14 -7.39 -6.50 0.63
C PRO A 14 -8.35 -7.40 1.41
N GLY A 15 -8.36 -8.68 1.08
CA GLY A 15 -9.07 -9.71 1.85
C GLY A 15 -8.34 -10.15 3.12
N ILE A 16 -7.03 -9.87 3.20
CA ILE A 16 -6.16 -10.19 4.33
C ILE A 16 -5.45 -8.89 4.75
N SER A 17 -5.50 -8.55 6.04
CA SER A 17 -4.95 -7.30 6.57
C SER A 17 -3.62 -7.46 7.30
N ARG A 18 -3.13 -8.69 7.47
CA ARG A 18 -1.91 -8.98 8.24
C ARG A 18 -1.15 -10.16 7.64
N PHE A 19 0.16 -10.01 7.57
CA PHE A 19 1.12 -11.06 7.22
C PHE A 19 2.18 -11.12 8.31
N PHE A 20 2.53 -12.32 8.75
CA PHE A 20 3.55 -12.54 9.78
C PHE A 20 4.21 -13.91 9.55
N PRO A 21 5.49 -14.09 9.92
CA PRO A 21 6.19 -15.37 9.77
C PRO A 21 5.60 -16.42 10.71
N GLU A 22 5.50 -17.65 10.22
CA GLU A 22 5.03 -18.79 11.01
C GLU A 22 5.99 -19.09 12.17
N GLY A 23 5.45 -19.26 13.38
CA GLY A 23 6.24 -19.56 14.59
C GLY A 23 7.00 -18.39 15.22
N GLY A 24 6.88 -17.17 14.67
CA GLY A 24 7.50 -15.97 15.23
C GLY A 24 6.80 -15.45 16.49
N LYS A 25 7.56 -14.78 17.37
CA LYS A 25 6.97 -13.99 18.47
C LYS A 25 6.46 -12.66 17.91
N PHE A 26 5.24 -12.31 18.31
CA PHE A 26 4.61 -11.06 17.91
C PHE A 26 5.07 -9.91 18.81
N ASN A 27 5.82 -8.95 18.26
CA ASN A 27 6.12 -7.69 18.92
C ASN A 27 5.33 -6.55 18.24
N PRO A 28 4.30 -5.97 18.88
CA PRO A 28 3.51 -4.90 18.26
C PRO A 28 4.33 -3.65 17.93
N ALA A 29 5.49 -3.45 18.56
CA ALA A 29 6.38 -2.33 18.27
C ALA A 29 7.14 -2.48 16.94
N GLU A 30 7.21 -3.69 16.38
CA GLU A 30 7.92 -3.97 15.12
C GLU A 30 6.95 -4.02 13.91
N ILE A 31 5.65 -3.79 14.13
CA ILE A 31 4.66 -3.87 13.06
C ILE A 31 4.73 -2.63 12.18
N ILE A 32 4.97 -2.85 10.90
CA ILE A 32 4.80 -1.85 9.86
C ILE A 32 3.34 -1.89 9.40
N THR A 33 2.59 -0.82 9.64
CA THR A 33 1.21 -0.68 9.17
C THR A 33 1.20 0.12 7.88
N LEU A 34 0.73 -0.49 6.79
CA LEU A 34 0.49 0.20 5.53
C LEU A 34 -0.94 0.74 5.50
N LYS A 35 -1.10 1.99 5.07
CA LYS A 35 -2.41 2.54 4.74
C LYS A 35 -2.92 1.95 3.43
N LEU A 36 -4.23 2.04 3.20
CA LEU A 36 -4.85 1.47 2.00
C LEU A 36 -4.32 2.09 0.70
N ASP A 37 -4.01 3.39 0.72
CA ASP A 37 -3.44 4.08 -0.43
C ASP A 37 -1.96 3.71 -0.66
N GLU A 38 -1.19 3.49 0.40
CA GLU A 38 0.18 2.97 0.30
C GLU A 38 0.19 1.55 -0.29
N LEU A 39 -0.74 0.70 0.15
CA LEU A 39 -0.88 -0.66 -0.39
C LEU A 39 -1.31 -0.65 -1.86
N GLU A 40 -2.25 0.21 -2.25
CA GLU A 40 -2.68 0.35 -3.65
C GLU A 40 -1.53 0.85 -4.54
N ALA A 41 -0.68 1.77 -4.04
CA ALA A 41 0.48 2.23 -4.79
C ALA A 41 1.49 1.10 -5.05
N ILE A 42 1.79 0.28 -4.04
CA ILE A 42 2.64 -0.91 -4.19
C ILE A 42 2.00 -1.92 -5.14
N ARG A 43 0.68 -2.15 -5.03
CA ARG A 43 -0.04 -3.04 -5.96
C ARG A 43 0.10 -2.58 -7.41
N LEU A 44 -0.10 -1.28 -7.67
CA LEU A 44 -0.02 -0.75 -9.03
C LEU A 44 1.42 -0.76 -9.58
N ALA A 45 2.41 -0.41 -8.76
CA ALA A 45 3.80 -0.33 -9.20
C ALA A 45 4.49 -1.70 -9.28
N ASP A 46 4.43 -2.49 -8.20
CA ASP A 46 5.18 -3.73 -8.07
C ASP A 46 4.43 -4.95 -8.62
N LEU A 47 3.12 -5.05 -8.37
CA LEU A 47 2.32 -6.20 -8.82
C LEU A 47 1.83 -6.03 -10.26
N ASP A 48 1.27 -4.86 -10.60
CA ASP A 48 0.77 -4.57 -11.95
C ASP A 48 1.90 -4.04 -12.88
N GLY A 49 3.08 -3.75 -12.34
CA GLY A 49 4.27 -3.35 -13.11
C GLY A 49 4.21 -1.95 -13.73
N LEU A 50 3.31 -1.08 -13.25
CA LEU A 50 3.11 0.24 -13.82
C LEU A 50 4.22 1.21 -13.41
N TYR A 51 4.57 2.13 -14.29
CA TYR A 51 5.44 3.23 -13.92
C TYR A 51 4.73 4.18 -12.94
N GLN A 52 5.51 4.92 -12.14
CA GLN A 52 5.00 5.77 -11.06
C GLN A 52 3.95 6.80 -11.53
N GLU A 53 4.10 7.31 -12.76
CA GLU A 53 3.16 8.25 -13.36
C GLU A 53 1.82 7.56 -13.70
N GLU A 54 1.86 6.37 -14.31
CA GLU A 54 0.66 5.59 -14.66
C GLU A 54 -0.10 5.12 -13.42
N ALA A 55 0.62 4.73 -12.36
CA ALA A 55 0.02 4.39 -11.07
C ALA A 55 -0.67 5.62 -10.44
N ALA A 56 -0.04 6.79 -10.52
CA ALA A 56 -0.62 8.04 -10.01
C ALA A 56 -1.91 8.43 -10.75
N GLU A 57 -1.97 8.27 -12.07
CA GLU A 57 -3.17 8.53 -12.87
C GLU A 57 -4.35 7.64 -12.46
N LYS A 58 -4.09 6.35 -12.17
CA LYS A 58 -5.13 5.43 -11.67
C LYS A 58 -5.64 5.82 -10.30
N MET A 59 -4.76 6.26 -9.41
CA MET A 59 -5.14 6.70 -8.06
C MET A 59 -5.86 8.07 -8.09
N GLY A 60 -5.58 8.93 -9.07
CA GLY A 60 -6.18 10.27 -9.16
C GLY A 60 -5.46 11.30 -8.30
#